data_AF-A0A495VAD0-F1
#
_entry.id   AF-A0A495VAD0-F1
#
_cell.length_a   1.000
_cell.length_b   1.000
_cell.length_c   1.000
_cell.angle_alpha   90.00
_cell.angle_beta   90.00
_cell.angle_gamma   90.00
#
_symmetry.space_group_name_H-M   'P 1'
#
loop_
_entity.id
_entity.type
_entity.pdbx_description
1 polymer ?
#
loop_
_entity_poly.entity_id
_entity_poly.type
_entity_poly.pdbx_seq_one_letter_code
_entity_poly.pdbx_strand_id
1 'polypeptide(L)'
;MGSATPSFFRRALIAFTSFKRILKDPGFARAVGALAKGDAGHALARPAAVPLASAAPDSALLLLGLLQREGRLVDFLQEDLKGASDQEIGAAARIVHQGCRGVLSAHLKIAPVREEPEGSRVVLAPGFDASANRPTGNVVGDPPFQGTLVHRGWRVTQMDLPKTTGGHDLRILAAAEVEL
;
A
#
# COMPACT_ATOMS: atom_id res chain seq x y z
N MET A 1 -1.78 26.43 11.46
CA MET A 1 -2.62 27.54 11.97
C MET A 1 -3.98 27.43 11.29
N GLY A 2 -4.99 26.90 12.00
CA GLY A 2 -6.33 26.74 11.44
C GLY A 2 -6.95 28.11 11.13
N SER A 3 -7.39 28.31 9.89
CA SER A 3 -8.01 29.56 9.46
C SER A 3 -9.42 29.67 10.04
N ALA A 4 -9.53 30.30 11.21
CA ALA A 4 -10.83 30.72 11.76
C ALA A 4 -11.51 31.73 10.81
N THR A 5 -12.82 31.60 10.63
CA THR A 5 -13.61 32.49 9.77
C THR A 5 -13.45 33.94 10.23
N PRO A 6 -13.02 34.87 9.35
CA PRO A 6 -12.81 36.26 9.74
C PRO A 6 -14.12 36.93 10.18
N SER A 7 -14.03 37.79 11.19
CA SER A 7 -15.17 38.58 11.71
C SER A 7 -15.77 39.50 10.63
N PHE A 8 -17.01 39.94 10.82
CA PHE A 8 -17.72 40.81 9.87
C PHE A 8 -16.91 42.07 9.49
N PHE A 9 -16.40 42.82 10.46
CA PHE A 9 -15.61 44.02 10.21
C PHE A 9 -14.33 43.74 9.42
N ARG A 10 -13.67 42.60 9.69
CA ARG A 10 -12.48 42.19 8.94
C ARG A 10 -12.83 41.81 7.50
N ARG A 11 -13.97 41.15 7.27
CA ARG A 11 -14.49 40.86 5.92
C ARG A 11 -14.83 42.13 5.15
N ALA A 12 -15.46 43.12 5.79
CA ALA A 12 -15.78 44.41 5.18
C ALA A 12 -14.50 45.19 4.77
N LEU A 13 -13.47 45.22 5.63
CA LEU A 13 -12.19 45.83 5.31
C LEU A 13 -11.47 45.13 4.16
N ILE A 14 -11.47 43.79 4.15
CA ILE A 14 -10.91 42.98 3.05
C ILE A 14 -11.63 43.29 1.74
N ALA A 15 -12.96 43.37 1.74
CA ALA A 15 -13.73 43.72 0.54
C ALA A 15 -13.35 45.11 0.00
N PHE A 16 -13.29 46.12 0.88
CA PHE A 16 -12.99 47.49 0.47
C PHE A 16 -11.56 47.67 -0.07
N THR A 17 -10.59 47.04 0.59
CA THR A 17 -9.18 47.09 0.17
C THR A 17 -8.93 46.28 -1.11
N SER A 18 -9.60 45.14 -1.26
CA SER A 18 -9.51 44.31 -2.47
C SER A 18 -10.11 45.01 -3.68
N PHE A 19 -11.25 45.70 -3.52
CA PHE A 19 -11.89 46.45 -4.61
C PHE A 19 -10.95 47.49 -5.23
N LYS A 20 -10.32 48.33 -4.40
CA LYS A 20 -9.35 49.35 -4.87
C LYS A 20 -8.14 48.72 -5.56
N ARG A 21 -7.70 47.54 -5.09
CA ARG A 21 -6.54 46.83 -5.64
C ARG A 21 -6.86 46.15 -6.96
N ILE A 22 -8.04 45.53 -7.10
CA ILE A 22 -8.51 44.89 -8.34
C ILE A 22 -8.48 45.88 -9.52
N LEU A 23 -8.85 47.14 -9.29
CA LEU A 23 -8.85 48.17 -10.34
C LEU A 23 -7.44 48.64 -10.76
N LYS A 24 -6.43 48.45 -9.91
CA LYS A 24 -5.06 48.96 -10.12
C LYS A 24 -4.04 47.88 -10.50
N ASP A 25 -4.32 46.63 -10.13
CA ASP A 25 -3.39 45.49 -10.27
C ASP A 25 -4.06 44.39 -11.12
N PRO A 26 -3.71 44.30 -12.43
CA PRO A 26 -4.27 43.29 -13.33
C PRO A 26 -3.96 41.85 -12.90
N GLY A 27 -2.83 41.61 -12.23
CA GLY A 27 -2.44 40.29 -11.74
C GLY A 27 -3.32 39.84 -10.57
N PHE A 28 -3.59 40.76 -9.63
CA PHE A 28 -4.53 40.52 -8.55
C PHE A 28 -5.97 40.33 -9.04
N ALA A 29 -6.41 41.13 -10.02
CA ALA A 29 -7.73 40.99 -10.64
C ALA A 29 -7.92 39.61 -11.28
N ARG A 30 -6.90 39.10 -11.99
CA ARG A 30 -6.91 37.76 -12.59
C ARG A 30 -7.02 36.65 -11.54
N ALA A 31 -6.26 36.76 -10.44
CA ALA A 31 -6.29 35.79 -9.35
C ALA A 31 -7.66 35.75 -8.65
N VAL A 32 -8.25 36.90 -8.33
CA VAL A 32 -9.60 37.00 -7.75
C VAL A 32 -10.67 36.47 -8.71
N GLY A 33 -10.53 36.72 -10.01
CA GLY A 33 -11.43 36.18 -11.04
C GLY A 33 -11.39 34.66 -11.13
N ALA A 34 -10.21 34.04 -11.02
CA ALA A 34 -10.06 32.59 -10.97
C ALA A 34 -10.67 31.98 -9.69
N LEU A 35 -10.49 32.64 -8.54
CA LEU A 35 -11.14 32.26 -7.28
C LEU A 35 -12.67 32.33 -7.36
N ALA A 36 -13.21 33.40 -7.95
CA ALA A 36 -14.66 33.59 -8.09
C ALA A 36 -15.32 32.59 -9.05
N LYS A 37 -14.59 32.11 -10.07
CA LYS A 37 -15.04 31.07 -11.00
C LYS A 37 -14.92 29.64 -10.44
N GLY A 38 -14.33 29.48 -9.25
CA GLY A 38 -14.05 28.16 -8.67
C GLY A 38 -12.82 27.47 -9.28
N ASP A 39 -12.07 28.14 -10.16
CA ASP A 39 -10.85 27.60 -10.79
C ASP A 39 -9.66 27.57 -9.82
N ALA A 40 -9.71 28.35 -8.74
CA ALA A 40 -8.81 28.19 -7.60
C ALA A 40 -9.31 27.08 -6.68
N GLY A 41 -9.48 25.88 -7.25
CA GLY A 41 -9.48 24.69 -6.46
C GLY A 41 -8.19 24.68 -5.63
N HIS A 42 -8.31 24.50 -4.32
CA HIS A 42 -7.29 23.77 -3.60
C HIS A 42 -7.27 22.36 -4.21
N ALA A 43 -6.65 22.24 -5.39
CA ALA A 43 -6.14 21.00 -5.85
C ALA A 43 -5.02 20.70 -4.86
N LEU A 44 -5.38 20.04 -3.74
CA LEU A 44 -4.49 19.08 -3.12
C LEU A 44 -3.92 18.31 -4.29
N ALA A 45 -2.65 18.55 -4.61
CA ALA A 45 -1.99 17.93 -5.74
C ALA A 45 -2.19 16.43 -5.55
N ARG A 46 -3.17 15.86 -6.27
CA ARG A 46 -3.34 14.42 -6.33
C ARG A 46 -1.99 13.97 -6.89
N PRO A 47 -1.17 13.26 -6.11
CA PRO A 47 0.17 12.90 -6.56
C PRO A 47 0.00 12.30 -7.95
N ALA A 48 0.78 12.83 -8.90
CA ALA A 48 0.74 12.38 -10.29
C ALA A 48 0.77 10.85 -10.26
N ALA A 49 -0.19 10.22 -10.93
CA ALA A 49 -0.30 8.77 -10.98
C ALA A 49 1.05 8.24 -11.46
N VAL A 50 1.81 7.65 -10.54
CA VAL A 50 3.09 7.03 -10.86
C VAL A 50 2.77 5.96 -11.90
N PRO A 51 3.43 5.96 -13.07
CA PRO A 51 3.18 4.95 -14.08
C PRO A 51 3.28 3.57 -13.45
N LEU A 52 2.29 2.71 -13.68
CA LEU A 52 2.32 1.33 -13.22
C LEU A 52 3.56 0.66 -13.84
N ALA A 53 4.59 0.46 -13.03
CA ALA A 53 5.72 -0.35 -13.44
C ALA A 53 5.26 -1.80 -13.52
N SER A 54 5.45 -2.44 -14.67
CA SER A 54 5.30 -3.89 -14.76
C SER A 54 6.37 -4.55 -13.90
N ALA A 55 5.96 -5.40 -12.96
CA ALA A 55 6.91 -6.24 -12.23
C ALA A 55 7.66 -7.14 -13.23
N ALA A 56 8.94 -7.41 -12.96
CA ALA A 56 9.68 -8.42 -13.72
C ALA A 56 8.98 -9.78 -13.53
N PRO A 57 8.34 -10.34 -14.58
CA PRO A 57 7.42 -11.47 -14.42
C PRO A 57 8.13 -12.76 -13.94
N ASP A 58 9.41 -12.88 -14.23
CA ASP A 58 10.18 -14.11 -14.04
C ASP A 58 10.43 -14.45 -12.57
N SER A 59 10.73 -13.46 -11.72
CA SER A 59 10.99 -13.71 -10.28
C SER A 59 9.73 -14.08 -9.52
N ALA A 60 8.58 -13.54 -9.91
CA ALA A 60 7.29 -13.89 -9.31
C ALA A 60 6.89 -15.33 -9.64
N LEU A 61 7.02 -15.72 -10.91
CA LEU A 61 6.78 -17.09 -11.36
C LEU A 61 7.76 -18.08 -10.72
N LEU A 62 9.03 -17.70 -10.59
CA LEU A 62 10.03 -18.50 -9.91
C LEU A 62 9.66 -18.76 -8.46
N LEU A 63 9.32 -17.71 -7.69
CA LEU A 63 8.89 -17.87 -6.29
C LEU A 63 7.64 -18.73 -6.18
N LEU A 64 6.66 -18.54 -7.08
CA LEU A 64 5.45 -19.37 -7.11
C LEU A 64 5.76 -20.84 -7.41
N GLY A 65 6.67 -21.11 -8.33
CA GLY A 65 7.15 -22.47 -8.63
C GLY A 65 7.84 -23.13 -7.42
N LEU A 66 8.64 -22.38 -6.66
CA LEU A 66 9.23 -22.87 -5.40
C LEU A 66 8.16 -23.20 -4.36
N LEU A 67 7.18 -22.32 -4.18
CA LEU A 67 6.05 -22.54 -3.27
C LEU A 67 5.20 -23.76 -3.68
N GLN A 68 5.03 -23.98 -4.99
CA GLN A 68 4.34 -25.16 -5.49
C GLN A 68 5.16 -26.44 -5.25
N ARG A 69 6.46 -26.44 -5.60
CA ARG A 69 7.30 -27.64 -5.48
C ARG A 69 7.47 -28.11 -4.04
N GLU A 70 7.74 -27.20 -3.12
CA GLU A 70 8.00 -27.57 -1.71
C GLU A 70 6.73 -27.61 -0.85
N GLY A 71 5.71 -26.81 -1.22
CA GLY A 71 4.51 -26.60 -0.40
C GLY A 71 3.20 -27.03 -1.03
N ARG A 72 3.16 -27.46 -2.29
CA ARG A 72 1.91 -27.77 -3.03
C ARG A 72 0.87 -26.65 -2.96
N LEU A 73 1.33 -25.40 -2.91
CA LEU A 73 0.46 -24.24 -2.66
C LEU A 73 -0.63 -24.09 -3.73
N VAL A 74 -0.25 -24.23 -5.00
CA VAL A 74 -1.20 -24.07 -6.11
C VAL A 74 -2.22 -25.20 -6.08
N ASP A 75 -1.79 -26.44 -5.86
CA ASP A 75 -2.71 -27.58 -5.74
C ASP A 75 -3.71 -27.37 -4.61
N PHE A 76 -3.23 -26.95 -3.43
CA PHE A 76 -4.10 -26.70 -2.27
C PHE A 76 -5.13 -25.60 -2.52
N LEU A 77 -4.76 -24.54 -3.24
CA LEU A 77 -5.66 -23.43 -3.55
C LEU A 77 -6.66 -23.77 -4.68
N GLN A 78 -6.35 -24.75 -5.52
CA GLN A 78 -7.23 -25.21 -6.61
C GLN A 78 -8.18 -26.34 -6.15
N GLU A 79 -7.91 -26.96 -5.01
CA GLU A 79 -8.75 -28.01 -4.44
C GLU A 79 -10.13 -27.48 -4.02
N ASP A 80 -11.20 -28.20 -4.36
CA ASP A 80 -12.53 -27.92 -3.83
C ASP A 80 -12.68 -28.53 -2.44
N LEU A 81 -12.62 -27.68 -1.41
CA LEU A 81 -12.73 -28.10 -0.02
C LEU A 81 -14.18 -28.36 0.42
N LYS A 82 -15.17 -28.28 -0.48
CA LYS A 82 -16.57 -28.50 -0.14
C LYS A 82 -16.79 -29.94 0.33
N GLY A 83 -17.17 -30.08 1.60
CA GLY A 83 -17.44 -31.38 2.22
C GLY A 83 -16.23 -32.03 2.89
N ALA A 84 -15.04 -31.44 2.76
CA ALA A 84 -13.90 -31.81 3.58
C ALA A 84 -14.14 -31.43 5.05
N SER A 85 -13.73 -32.30 5.96
CA SER A 85 -13.77 -32.03 7.40
C SER A 85 -12.64 -31.08 7.82
N ASP A 86 -12.82 -30.39 8.95
CA ASP A 86 -11.78 -29.57 9.56
C ASP A 86 -10.48 -30.38 9.83
N GLN A 87 -10.61 -31.68 10.10
CA GLN A 87 -9.46 -32.55 10.32
C GLN A 87 -8.67 -32.80 9.03
N GLU A 88 -9.35 -33.05 7.90
CA GLU A 88 -8.71 -33.22 6.60
C GLU A 88 -8.07 -31.92 6.12
N ILE A 89 -8.80 -30.80 6.22
CA ILE A 89 -8.28 -29.47 5.89
C ILE A 89 -7.08 -29.16 6.77
N GLY A 90 -7.16 -29.40 8.08
CA GLY A 90 -6.06 -29.16 9.01
C GLY A 90 -4.84 -30.05 8.74
N ALA A 91 -5.03 -31.29 8.27
CA ALA A 91 -3.93 -32.17 7.89
C ALA A 91 -3.20 -31.63 6.65
N ALA A 92 -3.94 -31.30 5.58
CA ALA A 92 -3.38 -30.74 4.36
C ALA A 92 -2.72 -29.37 4.60
N ALA A 93 -3.39 -28.48 5.35
CA ALA A 93 -2.89 -27.15 5.64
C ALA A 93 -1.55 -27.16 6.39
N ARG A 94 -1.32 -28.13 7.29
CA ARG A 94 -0.02 -28.24 8.00
C ARG A 94 1.13 -28.57 7.06
N ILE A 95 0.90 -29.46 6.10
CA ILE A 95 1.91 -29.83 5.08
C ILE A 95 2.22 -28.62 4.21
N VAL A 96 1.19 -27.98 3.67
CA VAL A 96 1.31 -26.80 2.81
C VAL A 96 2.00 -25.65 3.54
N HIS A 97 1.56 -25.36 4.77
CA HIS A 97 2.16 -24.34 5.62
C HIS A 97 3.64 -24.61 5.87
N GLN A 98 4.03 -25.84 6.22
CA GLN A 98 5.42 -26.18 6.49
C GLN A 98 6.30 -25.99 5.25
N GLY A 99 5.86 -26.46 4.09
CA GLY A 99 6.59 -26.30 2.83
C GLY A 99 6.72 -24.84 2.40
N CYS A 100 5.61 -24.09 2.40
CA CYS A 100 5.61 -22.67 2.06
C CYS A 100 6.48 -21.86 3.02
N ARG A 101 6.39 -22.12 4.33
CA ARG A 101 7.24 -21.48 5.35
C ARG A 101 8.72 -21.79 5.11
N GLY A 102 9.05 -23.01 4.72
CA GLY A 102 10.41 -23.41 4.35
C GLY A 102 10.96 -22.56 3.19
N VAL A 103 10.18 -22.44 2.11
CA VAL A 103 10.55 -21.61 0.93
C VAL A 103 10.76 -20.16 1.33
N LEU A 104 9.83 -19.56 2.06
CA LEU A 104 9.95 -18.16 2.50
C LEU A 104 11.20 -17.99 3.38
N SER A 105 11.48 -18.90 4.31
CA SER A 105 12.63 -18.79 5.21
C SER A 105 13.97 -19.00 4.49
N ALA A 106 14.00 -19.83 3.45
CA ALA A 106 15.19 -20.09 2.66
C ALA A 106 15.56 -18.92 1.73
N HIS A 107 14.55 -18.23 1.18
CA HIS A 107 14.76 -17.25 0.11
C HIS A 107 14.49 -15.81 0.52
N LEU A 108 13.73 -15.55 1.59
CA LEU A 108 13.31 -14.21 2.01
C LEU A 108 13.62 -13.95 3.49
N LYS A 109 14.28 -12.83 3.77
CA LYS A 109 14.38 -12.31 5.14
C LYS A 109 13.23 -11.34 5.41
N ILE A 110 12.17 -11.83 6.04
CA ILE A 110 10.97 -11.04 6.35
C ILE A 110 11.07 -10.47 7.77
N ALA A 111 10.85 -9.17 7.92
CA ALA A 111 10.88 -8.43 9.17
C ALA A 111 9.61 -7.57 9.31
N PRO A 112 9.21 -7.19 10.54
CA PRO A 112 8.11 -6.26 10.71
C PRO A 112 8.45 -4.88 10.14
N VAL A 113 7.44 -4.13 9.71
CA VAL A 113 7.63 -2.72 9.31
C VAL A 113 7.80 -1.83 10.55
N ARG A 114 7.11 -2.19 11.64
CA ARG A 114 7.15 -1.51 12.94
C ARG A 114 7.67 -2.43 14.02
N GLU A 115 8.69 -1.99 14.74
CA GLU A 115 9.32 -2.80 15.79
C GLU A 115 8.50 -2.84 17.08
N GLU A 116 7.61 -1.87 17.29
CA GLU A 116 6.76 -1.83 18.47
C GLU A 116 5.79 -3.03 18.52
N PRO A 117 5.45 -3.55 19.72
CA PRO A 117 4.42 -4.59 19.86
C PRO A 117 3.05 -4.12 19.36
N GLU A 118 2.25 -5.03 18.83
CA GLU A 118 0.83 -4.79 18.56
C GLU A 118 0.12 -4.40 19.87
N GLY A 119 -0.78 -3.42 19.80
CA GLY A 119 -1.40 -2.78 20.96
C GLY A 119 -0.64 -1.56 21.51
N SER A 120 0.57 -1.27 21.03
CA SER A 120 1.33 -0.08 21.44
C SER A 120 0.73 1.21 20.89
N ARG A 121 0.81 2.30 21.65
CA ARG A 121 0.50 3.64 21.13
C ARG A 121 1.61 4.10 20.19
N VAL A 122 1.23 4.54 19.00
CA VAL A 122 2.13 5.05 17.98
C VAL A 122 1.68 6.42 17.50
N VAL A 123 2.65 7.22 17.07
CA VAL A 123 2.42 8.52 16.44
C VAL A 123 2.94 8.48 15.01
N LEU A 124 2.08 8.83 14.05
CA LEU A 124 2.45 9.03 12.65
C LEU A 124 2.63 10.53 12.42
N ALA A 125 3.89 10.97 12.41
CA ALA A 125 4.26 12.36 12.23
C ALA A 125 3.90 12.88 10.82
N PRO A 126 3.82 14.20 10.61
CA PRO A 126 3.72 14.76 9.26
C PRO A 126 4.82 14.22 8.33
N GLY A 127 4.42 13.81 7.13
CA GLY A 127 5.34 13.20 6.15
C GLY A 127 5.69 11.73 6.41
N PHE A 128 4.91 11.01 7.25
CA PHE A 128 5.09 9.57 7.40
C PHE A 128 4.95 8.82 6.06
N ASP A 129 5.66 7.70 5.93
CA ASP A 129 5.59 6.85 4.75
C ASP A 129 4.24 6.11 4.70
N ALA A 130 3.37 6.57 3.81
CA ALA A 130 2.04 6.02 3.58
C ALA A 130 2.03 4.66 2.87
N SER A 131 3.17 4.22 2.31
CA SER A 131 3.32 2.87 1.77
C SER A 131 3.65 1.85 2.86
N ALA A 132 4.31 2.29 3.93
CA ALA A 132 4.71 1.47 5.07
C ALA A 132 3.68 1.50 6.22
N ASN A 133 2.97 2.61 6.40
CA ASN A 133 2.03 2.80 7.51
C ASN A 133 0.69 3.25 6.93
N ARG A 134 -0.36 2.47 7.17
CA ARG A 134 -1.72 2.83 6.75
C ARG A 134 -2.55 3.20 7.99
N PRO A 135 -2.88 4.48 8.21
CA PRO A 135 -3.84 4.87 9.23
C PRO A 135 -5.22 4.27 8.91
N THR A 136 -5.87 3.68 9.91
CA THR A 136 -7.21 3.09 9.78
C THR A 136 -8.15 3.67 10.84
N GLY A 137 -9.45 3.74 10.54
CA GLY A 137 -10.46 4.33 11.43
C GLY A 137 -10.88 5.74 11.00
N ASN A 138 -11.32 6.57 11.94
CA ASN A 138 -11.74 7.95 11.67
C ASN A 138 -10.53 8.88 11.56
N VAL A 139 -9.92 8.93 10.39
CA VAL A 139 -8.76 9.78 10.09
C VAL A 139 -9.27 11.16 9.64
N VAL A 140 -9.27 12.13 10.55
CA VAL A 140 -9.71 13.51 10.28
C VAL A 140 -8.55 14.48 10.53
N GLY A 141 -8.38 15.43 9.62
CA GLY A 141 -7.33 16.45 9.71
C GLY A 141 -5.98 15.97 9.20
N ASP A 142 -4.96 16.78 9.46
CA ASP A 142 -3.58 16.51 9.08
C ASP A 142 -2.82 15.79 10.21
N PRO A 143 -1.78 14.99 9.89
CA PRO A 143 -0.90 14.45 10.90
C PRO A 143 -0.30 15.57 11.79
N PRO A 144 0.13 15.25 13.03
CA PRO A 144 0.38 13.91 13.55
C PRO A 144 -0.88 13.13 13.92
N PHE A 145 -0.96 11.88 13.45
CA PHE A 145 -2.01 10.96 13.87
C PHE A 145 -1.54 10.13 15.06
N GLN A 146 -2.39 9.98 16.07
CA GLN A 146 -2.13 9.13 17.22
C GLN A 146 -3.10 7.96 17.21
N GLY A 147 -2.57 6.75 17.41
CA GLY A 147 -3.39 5.55 17.40
C GLY A 147 -2.70 4.37 18.04
N THR A 148 -3.37 3.23 17.99
CA THR A 148 -2.84 1.96 18.47
C THR A 148 -2.35 1.14 17.27
N LEU A 149 -1.14 0.60 17.34
CA LEU A 149 -0.61 -0.28 16.31
C LEU A 149 -1.39 -1.60 16.33
N VAL A 150 -2.22 -1.84 15.31
CA VAL A 150 -3.04 -3.05 15.23
C VAL A 150 -2.25 -4.22 14.64
N HIS A 151 -1.46 -3.97 13.60
CA HIS A 151 -0.61 -4.97 12.96
C HIS A 151 0.71 -4.33 12.57
N ARG A 152 1.84 -5.01 12.84
CA ARG A 152 3.19 -4.45 12.64
C ARG A 152 3.61 -4.31 11.18
N GLY A 153 2.83 -4.93 10.28
CA GLY A 153 3.17 -5.05 8.87
C GLY A 153 4.32 -6.02 8.64
N TRP A 154 4.59 -6.34 7.37
CA TRP A 154 5.70 -7.18 6.97
C TRP A 154 6.46 -6.52 5.83
N ARG A 155 7.79 -6.66 5.86
CA ARG A 155 8.71 -6.18 4.84
C ARG A 155 9.75 -7.25 4.56
N VAL A 156 10.06 -7.44 3.28
CA VAL A 156 11.25 -8.19 2.87
C VAL A 156 12.47 -7.27 2.99
N THR A 157 13.47 -7.70 3.76
CA THR A 157 14.74 -6.98 3.97
C THR A 157 15.87 -7.54 3.12
N GLN A 158 15.75 -8.81 2.71
CA GLN A 158 16.69 -9.48 1.80
C GLN A 158 15.93 -10.54 0.99
N MET A 159 16.33 -10.72 -0.26
CA MET A 159 15.79 -11.73 -1.17
C MET A 159 16.95 -12.43 -1.89
N ASP A 160 16.95 -13.76 -1.86
CA ASP A 160 17.90 -14.60 -2.56
C ASP A 160 17.14 -15.74 -3.27
N LEU A 161 16.82 -15.51 -4.54
CA LEU A 161 16.12 -16.48 -5.38
C LEU A 161 17.12 -17.28 -6.22
N PRO A 162 16.85 -18.57 -6.50
CA PRO A 162 17.69 -19.37 -7.38
C PRO A 162 17.91 -18.72 -8.74
N LYS A 163 19.12 -18.86 -9.27
CA LYS A 163 19.42 -18.40 -10.64
C LYS A 163 18.78 -19.36 -11.65
N THR A 164 18.18 -18.80 -12.68
CA THR A 164 17.63 -19.56 -13.80
C THR A 164 18.67 -19.71 -14.90
N THR A 165 18.76 -20.90 -15.49
CA THR A 165 19.52 -21.12 -16.72
C THR A 165 18.60 -20.86 -17.92
N GLY A 166 19.16 -20.39 -19.04
CA GLY A 166 18.39 -20.22 -20.26
C GLY A 166 17.82 -21.57 -20.73
N GLY A 167 16.51 -21.63 -20.98
CA GLY A 167 15.83 -22.82 -21.53
C GLY A 167 14.63 -23.33 -20.72
N HIS A 168 14.48 -22.93 -19.45
CA HIS A 168 13.29 -23.28 -18.65
C HIS A 168 12.17 -22.24 -18.83
N ASP A 169 10.98 -22.69 -19.26
CA ASP A 169 9.78 -21.85 -19.24
C ASP A 169 9.20 -21.77 -17.82
N LEU A 170 9.40 -20.62 -17.17
CA LEU A 170 8.94 -20.37 -15.80
C LEU A 170 7.41 -20.32 -15.68
N ARG A 171 6.67 -20.31 -16.80
CA ARG A 171 5.20 -20.46 -16.79
C ARG A 171 4.76 -21.87 -16.40
N ILE A 172 5.65 -22.85 -16.50
CA ILE A 172 5.39 -24.22 -16.06
C ILE A 172 5.82 -24.34 -14.59
N LEU A 173 4.86 -24.19 -13.68
CA LEU A 173 5.09 -24.20 -12.23
C LEU A 173 5.36 -25.61 -11.67
N ALA A 174 4.79 -26.62 -12.30
CA ALA A 174 5.01 -28.04 -12.05
C ALA A 174 4.81 -28.81 -13.36
N ALA A 175 5.62 -29.84 -13.60
CA ALA A 175 5.45 -30.70 -14.76
C ALA A 175 4.27 -31.66 -14.55
N ALA A 176 3.59 -32.02 -15.64
CA ALA A 176 2.62 -33.11 -15.59
C ALA A 176 3.36 -34.45 -15.47
N GLU A 177 2.91 -35.29 -14.54
CA GLU A 177 3.44 -36.65 -14.35
C GLU A 177 2.56 -37.65 -15.11
N VAL A 178 3.19 -38.53 -15.91
CA VAL A 178 2.50 -39.54 -16.73
C VAL A 178 3.11 -40.90 -16.42
N GLU A 179 2.30 -41.84 -15.94
CA GLU A 179 2.67 -43.23 -15.69
C GLU A 179 2.62 -44.04 -17.00
N LEU A 180 3.57 -44.98 -17.19
CA LEU A 180 3.71 -45.84 -18.38
C LEU A 180 3.65 -47.32 -18.00
#